data_AF-A0AAX3RFT6-F1
#
_entry.id   AF-A0AAX3RFT6-F1
#
_cell.length_a   1.000
_cell.length_b   1.000
_cell.length_c   1.000
_cell.angle_alpha   90.00
_cell.angle_beta   90.00
_cell.angle_gamma   90.00
#
_symmetry.space_group_name_H-M   'P 1'
#
loop_
_entity.id
_entity.type
_entity.pdbx_description
1 polymer ?
#
loop_
_entity_poly.entity_id
_entity_poly.type
_entity_poly.pdbx_seq_one_letter_code
_entity_poly.pdbx_strand_id
1 'polypeptide(L)'
;MDKEEFRKQLVELLSEEDDGHKGKLFVFPENVEGGYNVIAGLTLKQVVIFFGPVTLFLAVLGILPPYTSVILWIIKIIIAVIVAVGVMLFAIHRPIPARRNIRMIDWVKMRLAYSQRQKIYFVKPKKKGFEE
;
A
#
# COMPACT_ATOMS: atom_id res chain seq x y z
N MET A 1 -25.96 24.96 -56.56
CA MET A 1 -25.15 24.75 -55.35
C MET A 1 -23.81 24.22 -55.82
N ASP A 2 -22.77 25.03 -55.69
CA ASP A 2 -21.47 24.75 -56.27
C ASP A 2 -20.71 23.70 -55.43
N LYS A 3 -20.00 22.77 -56.08
CA LYS A 3 -19.31 21.66 -55.39
C LYS A 3 -18.24 22.16 -54.42
N GLU A 4 -17.67 23.32 -54.72
CA GLU A 4 -16.66 23.95 -53.88
C GLU A 4 -17.25 24.57 -52.61
N GLU A 5 -18.46 25.11 -52.72
CA GLU A 5 -19.21 25.69 -51.60
C GLU A 5 -19.63 24.61 -50.60
N PHE A 6 -20.09 23.46 -51.11
CA PHE A 6 -20.43 22.29 -50.29
C PHE A 6 -19.21 21.69 -49.58
N ARG A 7 -18.04 21.67 -50.25
CA ARG A 7 -16.79 21.23 -49.64
C ARG A 7 -16.32 22.18 -48.55
N LYS A 8 -16.46 23.50 -48.74
CA LYS A 8 -16.15 24.47 -47.70
C LYS A 8 -17.05 24.31 -46.48
N GLN A 9 -18.35 24.16 -46.68
CA GLN A 9 -19.30 23.94 -45.58
C GLN A 9 -19.03 22.63 -44.84
N LEU A 10 -18.67 21.54 -45.55
CA LEU A 10 -18.27 20.29 -44.91
C LEU A 10 -16.98 20.42 -44.11
N VAL A 11 -15.97 21.12 -44.66
CA VAL A 11 -14.70 21.36 -43.96
C VAL A 11 -14.91 22.24 -42.74
N GLU A 12 -15.80 23.24 -42.81
CA GLU A 12 -16.19 24.09 -41.68
C GLU A 12 -16.89 23.25 -40.59
N LEU A 13 -17.90 22.46 -40.96
CA LEU A 13 -18.60 21.53 -40.05
C LEU A 13 -17.67 20.47 -39.41
N LEU A 14 -16.69 19.95 -40.15
CA LEU A 14 -15.70 19.00 -39.64
C LEU A 14 -14.59 19.65 -38.81
N SER A 15 -14.35 20.95 -38.98
CA SER A 15 -13.35 21.71 -38.22
C SER A 15 -13.92 22.31 -36.94
N GLU A 16 -15.25 22.39 -36.83
CA GLU A 16 -15.99 22.89 -35.66
C GLU A 16 -16.08 21.84 -34.52
N GLU A 17 -15.41 20.68 -34.66
CA GLU A 17 -15.39 19.60 -33.66
C GLU A 17 -14.14 19.57 -32.75
N ASP A 18 -13.28 20.60 -32.79
CA ASP A 18 -12.14 20.74 -31.86
C ASP A 18 -12.31 21.91 -30.88
N ASP A 19 -13.56 22.12 -30.44
CA ASP A 19 -13.84 22.88 -29.23
C ASP A 19 -13.13 22.18 -28.08
N GLY A 20 -11.99 22.74 -27.65
CA GLY A 20 -11.03 22.24 -26.66
C GLY A 20 -11.57 21.97 -25.24
N HIS A 21 -12.81 21.56 -25.12
CA HIS A 21 -13.42 20.91 -23.96
C HIS A 21 -12.76 19.56 -23.73
N LYS A 22 -11.55 19.60 -23.15
CA LYS A 22 -10.99 18.46 -22.42
C LYS A 22 -12.06 17.97 -21.44
N GLY A 23 -12.63 16.80 -21.72
CA GLY A 23 -13.61 16.15 -20.85
C GLY A 23 -13.13 16.19 -19.41
N LYS A 24 -14.05 16.38 -18.46
CA LYS A 24 -13.73 16.47 -17.03
C LYS A 24 -12.85 15.28 -16.64
N LEU A 25 -11.59 15.56 -16.32
CA LEU A 25 -10.68 14.57 -15.79
C LEU A 25 -11.21 14.18 -14.42
N PHE A 26 -11.72 12.97 -14.30
CA PHE A 26 -12.06 12.39 -13.01
C PHE A 26 -10.77 12.10 -12.26
N VAL A 27 -10.37 13.06 -11.42
CA VAL A 27 -9.29 12.86 -10.46
C VAL A 27 -9.92 12.18 -9.25
N PHE A 28 -9.71 10.87 -9.14
CA PHE A 28 -10.05 10.16 -7.91
C PHE A 28 -9.16 10.69 -6.78
N PRO A 29 -9.73 11.15 -5.66
CA PRO A 29 -8.92 11.56 -4.52
C PRO A 29 -8.07 10.37 -4.07
N GLU A 30 -6.76 10.55 -4.04
CA GLU A 30 -5.81 9.46 -3.77
C GLU A 30 -6.02 8.78 -2.41
N ASN A 31 -6.67 9.47 -1.46
CA ASN A 31 -6.91 8.99 -0.11
C ASN A 31 -8.33 9.35 0.35
N VAL A 32 -9.27 8.41 0.25
CA VAL A 32 -10.51 8.43 1.06
C VAL A 32 -10.31 7.46 2.23
N GLU A 33 -9.20 7.59 2.97
CA GLU A 33 -9.02 6.85 4.23
C GLU A 33 -9.83 7.57 5.32
N GLY A 34 -10.94 6.97 5.77
CA GLY A 34 -11.82 7.55 6.80
C GLY A 34 -11.25 7.55 8.23
N GLY A 35 -9.94 7.36 8.41
CA GLY A 35 -9.29 7.23 9.71
C GLY A 35 -8.53 8.50 10.12
N TYR A 36 -8.65 8.91 11.39
CA TYR A 36 -7.85 9.99 11.97
C TYR A 36 -6.36 9.62 11.92
N ASN A 37 -5.60 10.30 11.07
CA ASN A 37 -4.15 10.15 10.96
C ASN A 37 -3.48 10.95 12.08
N VAL A 38 -2.82 10.27 13.01
CA VAL A 38 -2.17 10.90 14.18
C VAL A 38 -0.71 11.22 13.88
N ILE A 39 0.02 10.28 13.25
CA ILE A 39 1.46 10.42 12.93
C ILE A 39 1.75 9.81 11.56
N ALA A 40 2.32 10.58 10.63
CA ALA A 40 2.84 10.09 9.34
C ALA A 40 1.89 9.14 8.56
N GLY A 41 0.57 9.40 8.62
CA GLY A 41 -0.45 8.56 7.97
C GLY A 41 -0.82 7.28 8.73
N LEU A 42 -0.38 7.10 9.98
CA LEU A 42 -0.83 6.02 10.88
C LEU A 42 -2.07 6.46 11.66
N THR A 43 -3.05 5.57 11.74
CA THR A 43 -4.21 5.77 12.62
C THR A 43 -3.86 5.44 14.06
N LEU A 44 -4.57 6.04 15.03
CA LEU A 44 -4.33 5.79 16.46
C LEU A 44 -4.34 4.28 16.79
N LYS A 45 -5.29 3.55 16.22
CA LYS A 45 -5.39 2.09 16.37
C LYS A 45 -4.12 1.38 15.90
N GLN A 46 -3.55 1.80 14.78
CA GLN A 46 -2.31 1.21 14.27
C GLN A 46 -1.12 1.55 15.16
N VAL A 47 -1.03 2.78 15.68
CA VAL A 47 0.01 3.15 16.63
C VAL A 47 -0.04 2.23 17.85
N VAL A 48 -1.21 2.01 18.44
CA VAL A 48 -1.36 1.11 19.59
C VAL A 48 -0.99 -0.34 19.23
N ILE A 49 -1.41 -0.84 18.06
CA ILE A 49 -1.10 -2.21 17.62
C ILE A 49 0.40 -2.42 17.40
N PHE A 50 1.12 -1.42 16.86
CA PHE A 50 2.56 -1.54 16.60
C PHE A 50 3.39 -1.27 17.85
N PHE A 51 3.12 -0.20 18.57
CA PHE A 51 3.94 0.22 19.70
C PHE A 51 3.53 -0.42 21.04
N GLY A 52 2.29 -0.88 21.18
CA GLY A 52 1.81 -1.56 22.39
C GLY A 52 2.61 -2.82 22.74
N PRO A 53 2.75 -3.79 21.82
CA PRO A 53 3.56 -4.99 22.08
C PRO A 53 5.04 -4.67 22.32
N VAL A 54 5.58 -3.66 21.63
CA VAL A 54 6.97 -3.25 21.78
C VAL A 54 7.22 -2.63 23.15
N THR A 55 6.37 -1.70 23.57
CA THR A 55 6.50 -1.05 24.89
C THR A 55 6.39 -2.09 26.01
N LEU A 56 5.47 -3.05 25.88
CA LEU A 56 5.38 -4.18 26.82
C LEU A 56 6.66 -5.03 26.82
N PHE A 57 7.18 -5.40 25.65
CA PHE A 57 8.43 -6.16 25.53
C PHE A 57 9.62 -5.42 26.17
N LEU A 58 9.76 -4.12 25.92
CA LEU A 58 10.82 -3.30 26.51
C LEU A 58 10.67 -3.18 28.03
N ALA A 59 9.45 -3.05 28.54
CA ALA A 59 9.20 -3.05 29.98
C ALA A 59 9.65 -4.38 30.63
N VAL A 60 9.28 -5.51 30.02
CA VAL A 60 9.71 -6.84 30.49
C VAL A 60 11.24 -6.97 30.44
N LEU A 61 11.87 -6.54 29.34
CA LEU A 61 13.33 -6.55 29.19
C LEU A 61 14.06 -5.69 30.23
N GLY A 62 13.44 -4.59 30.66
CA GLY A 62 13.94 -3.74 31.75
C GLY A 62 13.89 -4.42 33.12
N ILE A 63 12.88 -5.25 33.38
CA ILE A 63 12.66 -5.99 34.64
C ILE A 63 13.48 -7.30 34.68
N LEU A 64 14.10 -7.73 33.59
CA LEU A 64 14.94 -8.92 33.64
C LEU A 64 16.28 -8.62 34.35
N PRO A 65 16.68 -9.37 35.39
CA PRO A 65 18.03 -9.27 35.94
C PRO A 65 19.07 -9.73 34.89
N PRO A 66 20.35 -9.32 34.98
CA PRO A 66 20.99 -8.60 36.09
C PRO A 66 20.86 -7.08 35.99
N TYR A 67 20.75 -6.41 37.14
CA TYR A 67 20.65 -4.94 37.23
C TYR A 67 21.98 -4.26 37.59
N THR A 68 22.96 -5.03 38.07
CA THR A 68 24.21 -4.52 38.63
C THR A 68 25.29 -4.29 37.58
N SER A 69 25.23 -4.97 36.44
CA SER A 69 26.22 -4.80 35.37
C SER A 69 25.81 -3.70 34.41
N VAL A 70 26.60 -2.63 34.35
CA VAL A 70 26.43 -1.52 33.41
C VAL A 70 26.51 -1.99 31.95
N ILE A 71 27.39 -2.96 31.66
CA ILE A 71 27.56 -3.51 30.31
C ILE A 71 26.26 -4.17 29.82
N LEU A 72 25.57 -4.91 30.70
CA LEU A 72 24.31 -5.56 30.34
C LEU A 72 23.18 -4.53 30.12
N TRP A 73 23.18 -3.42 30.86
CA TRP A 73 22.27 -2.31 30.59
C TRP A 73 22.50 -1.65 29.24
N ILE A 74 23.75 -1.44 28.85
CA ILE A 74 24.10 -0.90 27.52
C ILE A 74 23.57 -1.83 26.42
N ILE A 75 23.78 -3.15 26.56
CA ILE A 75 23.26 -4.14 25.60
C ILE A 75 21.73 -4.08 25.52
N LYS A 76 21.03 -4.01 26.67
CA LYS A 76 19.57 -3.88 26.71
C LYS A 76 19.08 -2.63 25.99
N ILE A 77 19.75 -1.50 26.19
CA ILE A 77 19.41 -0.24 25.52
C ILE A 77 19.63 -0.36 24.01
N ILE A 78 20.73 -0.95 23.58
CA ILE A 78 20.99 -1.18 22.15
C ILE A 78 19.88 -2.03 21.54
N ILE A 79 19.52 -3.15 22.19
CA ILE A 79 18.41 -4.00 21.75
C ILE A 79 17.11 -3.20 21.69
N ALA A 80 16.83 -2.40 22.72
CA ALA A 80 15.63 -1.58 22.79
C ALA A 80 15.53 -0.59 21.62
N VAL A 81 16.63 0.10 21.31
CA VAL A 81 16.72 1.03 20.19
C VAL A 81 16.52 0.31 18.86
N ILE A 82 17.20 -0.82 18.65
CA ILE A 82 17.06 -1.61 17.40
C ILE A 82 15.61 -2.04 17.19
N VAL A 83 14.95 -2.56 18.24
CA VAL A 83 13.54 -2.99 18.16
C VAL A 83 12.62 -1.80 17.87
N ALA A 84 12.79 -0.68 18.57
CA ALA A 84 11.97 0.51 18.39
C ALA A 84 12.12 1.10 16.97
N VAL A 85 13.36 1.23 16.48
CA VAL A 85 13.66 1.71 15.12
C VAL A 85 13.11 0.74 14.07
N GLY A 86 13.30 -0.58 14.26
CA GLY A 86 12.80 -1.59 13.36
C GLY A 86 11.28 -1.54 13.20
N VAL A 87 10.55 -1.38 14.29
CA VAL A 87 9.08 -1.28 14.27
C VAL A 87 8.61 0.04 13.65
N MET A 88 9.29 1.15 13.94
CA MET A 88 8.99 2.44 13.31
C MET A 88 9.20 2.37 11.79
N LEU A 89 10.33 1.82 11.34
CA LEU A 89 10.60 1.60 9.92
C LEU A 89 9.54 0.69 9.29
N PHE A 90 9.17 -0.41 9.95
CA PHE A 90 8.11 -1.31 9.47
C PHE A 90 6.77 -0.60 9.29
N ALA A 91 6.39 0.26 10.25
CA ALA A 91 5.12 0.97 10.24
C ALA A 91 5.06 2.05 9.15
N ILE A 92 6.18 2.75 8.90
CA ILE A 92 6.26 3.84 7.92
C ILE A 92 6.51 3.30 6.51
N HIS A 93 7.32 2.25 6.37
CA HIS A 93 7.79 1.78 5.08
C HIS A 93 6.63 1.37 4.16
N ARG A 94 6.74 1.80 2.90
CA ARG A 94 5.77 1.49 1.84
C ARG A 94 6.47 0.56 0.85
N PRO A 95 6.04 -0.71 0.72
CA PRO A 95 6.73 -1.69 -0.12
C PRO A 95 6.60 -1.39 -1.62
N ILE A 96 5.59 -0.61 -2.01
CA ILE A 96 5.36 -0.21 -3.40
C ILE A 96 5.38 1.33 -3.44
N PRO A 97 6.46 1.95 -3.97
CA PRO A 97 6.61 3.41 -3.94
C PRO A 97 5.53 4.13 -4.77
N ALA A 98 5.07 3.51 -5.85
CA ALA A 98 4.00 4.04 -6.70
C ALA A 98 2.61 4.03 -6.03
N ARG A 99 2.45 3.42 -4.85
CA ARG A 99 1.16 3.24 -4.17
C ARG A 99 1.26 3.56 -2.69
N ARG A 100 1.12 4.85 -2.35
CA ARG A 100 1.22 5.35 -0.97
C ARG A 100 0.15 4.80 -0.01
N ASN A 101 -0.98 4.33 -0.53
CA ASN A 101 -2.06 3.74 0.27
C ASN A 101 -1.76 2.29 0.72
N ILE A 102 -0.80 1.60 0.09
CA ILE A 102 -0.49 0.20 0.43
C ILE A 102 0.59 0.18 1.52
N ARG A 103 0.20 -0.19 2.73
CA ARG A 103 1.11 -0.29 3.88
C ARG A 103 1.84 -1.63 3.88
N MET A 104 2.99 -1.68 4.56
CA MET A 104 3.79 -2.92 4.69
C MET A 104 2.98 -4.06 5.33
N ILE A 105 2.17 -3.76 6.36
CA ILE A 105 1.32 -4.75 7.02
C ILE A 105 0.27 -5.37 6.09
N ASP A 106 -0.31 -4.57 5.20
CA ASP A 106 -1.32 -5.05 4.25
C ASP A 106 -0.68 -5.91 3.17
N TRP A 107 0.52 -5.51 2.72
CA TRP A 107 1.31 -6.30 1.79
C TRP A 107 1.71 -7.67 2.37
N VAL A 108 2.17 -7.71 3.63
CA VAL A 108 2.50 -8.98 4.31
C VAL A 108 1.26 -9.85 4.46
N LYS A 109 0.14 -9.29 4.94
CA LYS A 109 -1.13 -10.03 5.07
C LYS A 109 -1.59 -10.61 3.73
N MET A 110 -1.53 -9.81 2.67
CA MET A 110 -1.87 -10.25 1.32
C MET A 110 -0.94 -11.39 0.88
N ARG A 111 0.37 -11.28 1.11
CA ARG A 111 1.35 -12.30 0.72
C ARG A 111 1.13 -13.61 1.46
N LEU A 112 0.89 -13.56 2.77
CA LEU A 112 0.60 -14.72 3.60
C LEU A 112 -0.72 -15.39 3.16
N ALA A 113 -1.78 -14.60 2.99
CA ALA A 113 -3.07 -15.10 2.53
C ALA A 113 -2.96 -15.72 1.13
N TYR A 114 -2.18 -15.12 0.22
CA TYR A 114 -1.94 -15.69 -1.11
C TYR A 114 -1.19 -17.02 -1.04
N SER A 115 -0.20 -17.13 -0.16
CA SER A 115 0.55 -18.39 0.03
C SER A 115 -0.31 -19.53 0.57
N GLN A 116 -1.32 -19.20 1.38
CA GLN A 116 -2.22 -20.18 1.99
C GLN A 116 -3.41 -20.56 1.10
N ARG A 117 -3.65 -19.85 -0.01
CA ARG A 117 -4.75 -20.16 -0.94
C ARG A 117 -4.44 -21.41 -1.75
N GLN A 118 -5.45 -22.28 -1.89
CA GLN A 118 -5.41 -23.34 -2.90
C GLN A 118 -5.44 -22.68 -4.29
N LYS A 119 -4.41 -22.93 -5.09
CA LYS A 119 -4.26 -22.37 -6.45
C LYS A 119 -5.14 -23.15 -7.45
N ILE A 120 -6.45 -23.11 -7.24
CA ILE A 120 -7.44 -23.88 -8.02
C ILE A 120 -7.49 -23.39 -9.48
N TYR A 121 -7.05 -22.17 -9.77
CA TYR A 121 -7.02 -21.61 -11.14
C TYR A 121 -5.90 -22.17 -12.04
N PHE A 122 -5.03 -23.05 -11.55
CA PHE A 122 -4.01 -23.75 -12.36
C PHE A 122 -4.36 -25.23 -12.58
N VAL A 123 -5.63 -25.58 -12.74
CA VAL A 123 -5.99 -26.89 -13.29
C VAL A 123 -5.58 -26.90 -14.76
N LYS A 124 -4.48 -27.60 -15.07
CA LYS A 124 -4.07 -27.89 -16.45
C LYS A 124 -5.30 -28.46 -17.18
N PRO A 125 -5.71 -27.89 -18.34
CA PRO A 125 -6.89 -28.40 -19.04
C PRO A 125 -6.68 -29.89 -19.30
N LYS A 126 -7.62 -30.73 -18.83
CA LYS A 126 -7.64 -32.15 -19.19
C LYS A 126 -7.69 -32.19 -20.71
N LYS A 127 -6.75 -32.90 -21.35
CA LYS A 127 -6.84 -33.22 -22.78
C LYS A 127 -8.20 -33.89 -22.96
N LYS A 128 -9.15 -33.21 -23.62
CA LYS A 128 -10.34 -33.87 -24.13
C LYS A 128 -9.81 -34.88 -25.13
N GLY A 129 -9.96 -36.17 -24.82
CA GLY A 129 -9.69 -37.22 -25.79
C GLY A 129 -10.52 -36.89 -27.02
N PHE A 130 -9.88 -36.86 -28.18
CA PHE A 130 -10.59 -36.91 -29.44
C PHE A 130 -11.41 -38.21 -29.40
N GLU A 131 -12.74 -38.07 -29.43
CA GLU A 131 -13.63 -39.16 -29.80
C GLU A 131 -13.37 -39.41 -31.29
N GLU A 132 -12.65 -40.49 -31.58
CA GLU A 132 -12.61 -41.15 -32.90
C GLU A 132 -13.76 -42.16 -33.00
#